data_AF-A0A420WAU1-F1
#
_entry.id   AF-A0A420WAU1-F1
#
_cell.length_a   1.000
_cell.length_b   1.000
_cell.length_c   1.000
_cell.angle_alpha   90.00
_cell.angle_beta   90.00
_cell.angle_gamma   90.00
#
_symmetry.space_group_name_H-M   'P 1'
#
loop_
_entity.id
_entity.type
_entity.pdbx_description
1 polymer ?
#
loop_
_entity_poly.entity_id
_entity_poly.type
_entity_poly.pdbx_seq_one_letter_code
_entity_poly.pdbx_strand_id
1 'polypeptide(L)'
;MMSHSTDLTEALPYLRRYAHALSGSRSRGDAYVKLCLETCLEEPQRLTGIGGTKVRLFALFHEVWSVVALTLPQLDEDMADGVGLDDPLADGLQSLPALKRQVFLLGRLEGFSAIEIATILHIDEADARRRLDEATALLRRRMIDRHLLQGGAAGVSDDEDAFDVPLQAPSFVRRTADRAPAFQQ
;
A
#
# COMPACT_ATOMS: atom_id res chain seq x y z
N MET A 1 15.20 13.59 23.55
CA MET A 1 14.35 12.39 23.44
C MET A 1 12.92 12.68 22.93
N MET A 2 12.66 13.79 22.20
CA MET A 2 11.30 14.22 21.82
C MET A 2 10.95 14.09 20.32
N SER A 3 11.82 13.54 19.47
CA SER A 3 11.58 13.49 18.02
C SER A 3 10.81 12.25 17.53
N HIS A 4 10.89 11.12 18.25
CA HIS A 4 10.35 9.84 17.75
C HIS A 4 8.81 9.80 17.69
N SER A 5 8.13 10.46 18.64
CA SER A 5 6.66 10.47 18.68
C SER A 5 6.06 11.29 17.54
N THR A 6 6.70 12.42 17.20
CA THR A 6 6.27 13.29 16.08
C THR A 6 6.48 12.59 14.75
N ASP A 7 7.67 12.02 14.51
CA ASP A 7 7.97 11.28 13.28
C ASP A 7 7.02 10.08 13.08
N LEU A 8 6.69 9.37 14.17
CA LEU A 8 5.76 8.25 14.13
C LEU A 8 4.35 8.72 13.76
N THR A 9 3.88 9.81 14.39
CA THR A 9 2.55 10.38 14.12
C THR A 9 2.41 10.83 12.67
N GLU A 10 3.48 11.35 12.07
CA GLU A 10 3.52 11.71 10.65
C GLU A 10 3.56 10.48 9.73
N ALA A 11 4.23 9.40 10.14
CA ALA A 11 4.34 8.16 9.36
C ALA A 11 3.08 7.28 9.40
N LEU A 12 2.25 7.39 10.44
CA LEU A 12 1.08 6.54 10.67
C LEU A 12 0.01 6.55 9.56
N PRO A 13 -0.40 7.71 9.01
CA PRO A 13 -1.37 7.75 7.91
C PRO A 13 -0.90 6.96 6.68
N TYR A 14 0.41 7.05 6.37
CA TYR A 14 1.05 6.31 5.29
C TYR A 14 1.02 4.80 5.55
N LEU A 15 1.38 4.38 6.77
CA LEU A 15 1.34 2.98 7.16
C LEU A 15 -0.08 2.39 7.08
N ARG A 16 -1.09 3.13 7.54
CA ARG A 16 -2.50 2.70 7.45
C ARG A 16 -2.95 2.50 6.00
N ARG A 17 -2.66 3.48 5.14
CA ARG A 17 -2.99 3.40 3.71
C ARG A 17 -2.31 2.20 3.06
N TYR A 18 -1.02 1.99 3.35
CA TYR A 18 -0.28 0.83 2.87
C TYR A 18 -0.87 -0.50 3.39
N ALA A 19 -1.14 -0.60 4.68
CA ALA A 19 -1.70 -1.80 5.30
C ALA A 19 -3.05 -2.18 4.70
N HIS A 20 -3.94 -1.20 4.48
CA HIS A 20 -5.24 -1.43 3.82
C HIS A 20 -5.08 -1.90 2.37
N ALA A 21 -4.13 -1.33 1.63
CA ALA A 21 -3.84 -1.73 0.26
C ALA A 21 -3.21 -3.13 0.17
N LEU A 22 -2.42 -3.51 1.18
CA LEU A 22 -1.76 -4.82 1.23
C LEU A 22 -2.74 -5.93 1.65
N SER A 23 -3.56 -5.69 2.67
CA SER A 23 -4.57 -6.64 3.16
C SER A 23 -5.79 -6.72 2.26
N GLY A 24 -6.08 -5.67 1.49
CA GLY A 24 -7.32 -5.58 0.74
C GLY A 24 -8.56 -5.51 1.63
N SER A 25 -8.41 -5.16 2.91
CA SER A 25 -9.52 -4.92 3.85
C SER A 25 -9.08 -3.94 4.94
N ARG A 26 -9.92 -2.93 5.19
CA ARG A 26 -9.65 -1.89 6.19
C ARG A 26 -9.51 -2.48 7.60
N SER A 27 -10.42 -3.38 8.00
CA SER A 27 -10.40 -3.95 9.36
C SER A 27 -9.13 -4.75 9.62
N ARG A 28 -8.71 -5.58 8.65
CA ARG A 28 -7.49 -6.37 8.75
C ARG A 28 -6.25 -5.48 8.77
N GLY A 29 -6.16 -4.51 7.87
CA GLY A 29 -5.00 -3.61 7.84
C GLY A 29 -4.90 -2.78 9.12
N ASP A 30 -6.02 -2.37 9.72
CA ASP A 30 -6.01 -1.70 11.03
C ASP A 30 -5.55 -2.63 12.17
N ALA A 31 -5.91 -3.93 12.13
CA ALA A 31 -5.43 -4.92 13.10
C ALA A 31 -3.90 -5.12 13.01
N TYR A 32 -3.36 -5.24 11.79
CA TYR A 32 -1.91 -5.31 11.56
C TYR A 32 -1.19 -4.05 12.04
N VAL A 33 -1.75 -2.86 11.77
CA VAL A 33 -1.19 -1.60 12.26
C VAL A 33 -1.21 -1.53 13.78
N LYS A 34 -2.29 -1.98 14.43
CA LYS A 34 -2.40 -2.02 15.89
C LYS A 34 -1.32 -2.91 16.50
N LEU A 35 -1.15 -4.14 16.00
CA LEU A 35 -0.11 -5.05 16.45
C LEU A 35 1.30 -4.45 16.25
N CYS A 36 1.55 -3.85 15.09
CA CYS A 36 2.81 -3.16 14.82
C CYS A 36 3.08 -2.03 15.82
N LEU A 37 2.05 -1.27 16.21
CA LEU A 37 2.19 -0.18 17.18
C LEU A 37 2.39 -0.70 18.61
N GLU A 38 1.74 -1.79 18.98
CA GLU A 38 1.97 -2.46 20.26
C GLU A 38 3.43 -2.91 20.36
N THR A 39 3.98 -3.54 19.32
CA THR A 39 5.40 -3.89 19.25
C THR A 39 6.32 -2.66 19.28
N CYS A 40 5.93 -1.54 18.66
CA CYS A 40 6.70 -0.28 18.76
C CYS A 40 6.74 0.28 20.19
N LEU A 41 5.65 0.15 20.93
CA LEU A 41 5.55 0.63 22.31
C LEU A 41 6.37 -0.25 23.26
N GLU A 42 6.43 -1.55 23.00
CA GLU A 42 7.27 -2.50 23.76
C GLU A 42 8.75 -2.33 23.44
N GLU A 43 9.11 -2.11 22.17
CA GLU A 43 10.50 -2.04 21.71
C GLU A 43 10.80 -0.74 20.93
N PRO A 44 10.75 0.45 21.55
CA PRO A 44 10.92 1.74 20.86
C PRO A 44 12.32 1.93 20.25
N GLN A 45 13.31 1.19 20.76
CA GLN A 45 14.68 1.15 20.24
C GLN A 45 14.73 0.63 18.80
N ARG A 46 13.71 -0.15 18.38
CA ARG A 46 13.55 -0.62 17.01
C ARG A 46 13.14 0.47 16.02
N LEU A 47 12.90 1.70 16.46
CA LEU A 47 12.65 2.83 15.56
C LEU A 47 13.86 3.77 15.39
N THR A 48 14.98 3.54 16.10
CA THR A 48 16.14 4.45 16.12
C THR A 48 17.36 3.94 15.36
N GLY A 49 17.70 4.52 14.19
CA GLY A 49 18.92 4.19 13.45
C GLY A 49 18.89 4.57 11.96
N ILE A 50 19.74 3.93 11.15
CA ILE A 50 19.98 4.28 9.74
C ILE A 50 18.71 4.07 8.90
N GLY A 51 18.40 5.02 8.01
CA GLY A 51 17.21 4.99 7.13
C GLY A 51 16.00 5.77 7.66
N GLY A 52 16.05 6.27 8.90
CA GLY A 52 15.00 7.11 9.48
C GLY A 52 13.79 6.33 10.01
N THR A 53 12.98 7.02 10.83
CA THR A 53 11.86 6.44 11.57
C THR A 53 10.83 5.76 10.65
N LYS A 54 10.54 6.37 9.48
CA LYS A 54 9.55 5.87 8.53
C LYS A 54 9.94 4.51 7.94
N VAL A 55 11.18 4.35 7.45
CA VAL A 55 11.66 3.09 6.86
C VAL A 55 11.59 1.95 7.89
N ARG A 56 12.01 2.23 9.12
CA ARG A 56 12.01 1.22 10.20
C ARG A 56 10.62 0.83 10.66
N LEU A 57 9.69 1.78 10.70
CA LEU A 57 8.30 1.48 11.00
C LEU A 57 7.71 0.50 9.97
N PHE A 58 8.00 0.71 8.68
CA PHE A 58 7.57 -0.20 7.62
C PHE A 58 8.29 -1.55 7.69
N ALA A 59 9.58 -1.58 8.01
CA ALA A 59 10.31 -2.83 8.22
C ALA A 59 9.70 -3.67 9.36
N LEU A 60 9.41 -3.03 10.50
CA LEU A 60 8.77 -3.69 11.64
C LEU A 60 7.37 -4.20 11.30
N PHE A 61 6.60 -3.41 10.53
CA PHE A 61 5.30 -3.86 10.04
C PHE A 61 5.41 -5.14 9.21
N HIS A 62 6.43 -5.26 8.35
CA HIS A 62 6.66 -6.47 7.56
C HIS A 62 7.09 -7.67 8.40
N GLU A 63 7.87 -7.46 9.47
CA GLU A 63 8.19 -8.51 10.45
C GLU A 63 6.93 -9.03 11.14
N VAL A 64 6.10 -8.13 11.67
CA VAL A 64 4.83 -8.48 12.32
C VAL A 64 3.89 -9.18 11.34
N TRP A 65 3.76 -8.65 10.12
CA TRP A 65 2.96 -9.26 9.06
C TRP A 65 3.40 -10.70 8.78
N SER A 66 4.71 -10.93 8.62
CA SER A 66 5.23 -12.27 8.34
C SER A 66 4.98 -13.25 9.50
N VAL A 67 5.09 -12.79 10.74
CA VAL A 67 4.82 -13.63 11.91
C VAL A 67 3.34 -13.97 12.02
N VAL A 68 2.46 -12.98 11.82
CA VAL A 68 1.01 -13.16 11.89
C VAL A 68 0.52 -14.07 10.76
N ALA A 69 1.02 -13.92 9.54
CA ALA A 69 0.69 -14.80 8.41
C ALA A 69 1.03 -16.27 8.69
N LEU A 70 2.07 -16.53 9.50
CA LEU A 70 2.48 -17.89 9.89
C LEU A 70 1.71 -18.44 11.10
N THR A 71 1.29 -17.56 12.03
CA THR A 71 0.72 -17.96 13.32
C THR A 71 -0.80 -17.89 13.37
N LEU A 72 -1.41 -17.01 12.58
CA LEU A 72 -2.84 -16.75 12.54
C LEU A 72 -3.33 -16.75 11.08
N PRO A 73 -3.30 -17.90 10.38
CA PRO A 73 -3.77 -18.00 8.99
C PRO A 73 -5.23 -17.56 8.80
N GLN A 74 -6.03 -17.56 9.88
CA GLN A 74 -7.43 -17.13 9.88
C GLN A 74 -7.61 -15.63 9.61
N LEU A 75 -6.56 -14.82 9.81
CA LEU A 75 -6.54 -13.41 9.37
C LEU A 75 -6.29 -13.26 7.86
N ASP A 76 -5.80 -14.32 7.20
CA ASP A 76 -5.50 -14.37 5.76
C ASP A 76 -6.56 -15.16 4.95
N GLU A 77 -7.39 -16.00 5.57
CA GLU A 77 -8.39 -16.84 4.89
C GLU A 77 -9.54 -16.03 4.24
N ASP A 78 -9.84 -14.82 4.73
CA ASP A 78 -10.88 -13.92 4.21
C ASP A 78 -10.33 -12.87 3.22
N MET A 79 -9.41 -13.27 2.33
CA MET A 79 -8.95 -12.42 1.21
C MET A 79 -10.02 -12.21 0.12
N ALA A 80 -11.15 -12.92 0.20
CA ALA A 80 -12.23 -12.88 -0.80
C ALA A 80 -13.27 -11.77 -0.56
N ASP A 81 -13.45 -11.31 0.68
CA ASP A 81 -14.55 -10.42 1.04
C ASP A 81 -14.06 -9.08 1.60
N GLY A 82 -13.92 -8.10 0.72
CA GLY A 82 -14.14 -6.70 1.10
C GLY A 82 -12.99 -5.72 0.90
N VAL A 83 -12.87 -5.21 -0.33
CA VAL A 83 -13.24 -3.81 -0.60
C VAL A 83 -13.93 -3.79 -1.96
N GLY A 84 -15.14 -3.24 -2.02
CA GLY A 84 -15.76 -2.85 -3.30
C GLY A 84 -14.92 -1.77 -3.96
N LEU A 85 -13.97 -2.21 -4.77
CA LEU A 85 -13.21 -1.35 -5.66
C LEU A 85 -13.52 -1.83 -7.07
N ASP A 86 -14.49 -1.17 -7.69
CA ASP A 86 -14.55 -1.04 -9.16
C ASP A 86 -13.32 -0.26 -9.68
N ASP A 87 -12.15 -0.45 -9.06
CA ASP A 87 -10.87 0.13 -9.44
C ASP A 87 -10.05 -1.00 -10.10
N PRO A 88 -9.88 -0.95 -11.43
CA PRO A 88 -9.05 -1.88 -12.18
C PRO A 88 -7.64 -2.06 -11.61
N LEU A 89 -7.12 -1.02 -10.94
CA LEU A 89 -5.82 -1.05 -10.28
C LEU A 89 -5.80 -1.97 -9.07
N ALA A 90 -6.85 -1.94 -8.24
CA ALA A 90 -6.92 -2.74 -7.01
C ALA A 90 -7.03 -4.24 -7.32
N ASP A 91 -7.84 -4.60 -8.32
CA ASP A 91 -8.00 -5.97 -8.78
C ASP A 91 -6.72 -6.49 -9.49
N GLY A 92 -6.10 -5.63 -10.31
CA GLY A 92 -4.78 -5.91 -10.88
C GLY A 92 -3.71 -6.18 -9.81
N LEU A 93 -3.75 -5.43 -8.71
CA LEU A 93 -2.80 -5.54 -7.60
C LEU A 93 -3.01 -6.82 -6.76
N GLN A 94 -4.26 -7.21 -6.50
CA GLN A 94 -4.61 -8.47 -5.80
C GLN A 94 -4.11 -9.71 -6.55
N SER A 95 -4.03 -9.63 -7.88
CA SER A 95 -3.55 -10.74 -8.69
C SER A 95 -2.02 -10.92 -8.75
N LEU A 96 -1.25 -9.95 -8.25
CA LEU A 96 0.21 -10.05 -8.21
C LEU A 96 0.67 -10.96 -7.06
N PRO A 97 1.81 -11.67 -7.22
CA PRO A 97 2.47 -12.36 -6.12
C PRO A 97 2.71 -11.42 -4.94
N ALA A 98 2.52 -11.89 -3.71
CA ALA A 98 2.56 -11.08 -2.49
C ALA A 98 3.79 -10.16 -2.41
N LEU A 99 4.99 -10.68 -2.66
CA LEU A 99 6.22 -9.89 -2.62
C LEU A 99 6.29 -8.80 -3.71
N LYS A 100 5.77 -9.07 -4.92
CA LYS A 100 5.69 -8.06 -6.00
C LYS A 100 4.70 -6.96 -5.66
N ARG A 101 3.59 -7.32 -5.03
CA ARG A 101 2.58 -6.38 -4.52
C ARG A 101 3.19 -5.44 -3.48
N GLN A 102 3.92 -5.99 -2.53
CA GLN A 102 4.60 -5.24 -1.47
C GLN A 102 5.62 -4.25 -2.05
N VAL A 103 6.52 -4.71 -2.93
CA VAL A 103 7.51 -3.84 -3.60
C VAL A 103 6.83 -2.71 -4.39
N PHE A 104 5.78 -3.03 -5.16
CA PHE A 104 5.06 -2.04 -5.94
C PHE A 104 4.38 -0.98 -5.07
N LEU A 105 3.71 -1.41 -4.00
CA LEU A 105 3.04 -0.50 -3.07
C LEU A 105 4.06 0.40 -2.35
N LEU A 106 5.17 -0.16 -1.85
CA LEU A 106 6.20 0.64 -1.18
C LEU A 106 6.81 1.70 -2.13
N GLY A 107 7.11 1.32 -3.37
CA GLY A 107 7.71 2.25 -4.34
C GLY A 107 6.71 3.28 -4.89
N ARG A 108 5.54 2.83 -5.33
CA ARG A 108 4.60 3.69 -6.08
C ARG A 108 3.59 4.42 -5.21
N LEU A 109 3.13 3.81 -4.12
CA LEU A 109 2.16 4.42 -3.21
C LEU A 109 2.85 5.29 -2.15
N GLU A 110 3.94 4.78 -1.58
CA GLU A 110 4.62 5.41 -0.45
C GLU A 110 5.88 6.19 -0.82
N GLY A 111 6.35 6.04 -2.07
CA GLY A 111 7.45 6.82 -2.63
C GLY A 111 8.85 6.39 -2.15
N PHE A 112 8.99 5.19 -1.61
CA PHE A 112 10.30 4.69 -1.17
C PHE A 112 11.23 4.40 -2.35
N SER A 113 12.52 4.69 -2.16
CA SER A 113 13.59 4.31 -3.07
C SER A 113 13.86 2.81 -3.04
N ALA A 114 14.56 2.28 -4.05
CA ALA A 114 14.90 0.85 -4.09
C ALA A 114 15.74 0.40 -2.87
N ILE A 115 16.62 1.27 -2.38
CA ILE A 115 17.45 1.03 -1.19
C ILE A 115 16.59 0.92 0.07
N GLU A 116 15.60 1.81 0.22
CA GLU A 116 14.68 1.78 1.35
C GLU A 116 13.75 0.57 1.29
N ILE A 117 13.25 0.22 0.10
CA ILE A 117 12.42 -0.99 -0.11
C ILE A 117 13.22 -2.24 0.25
N ALA A 118 14.48 -2.33 -0.19
CA ALA A 118 15.39 -3.41 0.14
C ALA A 118 15.58 -3.54 1.66
N THR A 119 15.73 -2.41 2.34
CA THR A 119 15.83 -2.36 3.81
C THR A 119 14.53 -2.80 4.48
N ILE A 120 13.37 -2.38 3.98
CA ILE A 120 12.04 -2.72 4.55
C ILE A 120 11.73 -4.21 4.39
N LEU A 121 12.06 -4.78 3.24
CA LEU A 121 11.72 -6.17 2.88
C LEU A 121 12.84 -7.17 3.19
N HIS A 122 13.98 -6.71 3.72
CA HIS A 122 15.16 -7.53 3.98
C HIS A 122 15.63 -8.31 2.73
N ILE A 123 15.70 -7.63 1.58
CA ILE A 123 16.17 -8.18 0.29
C ILE A 123 17.29 -7.31 -0.28
N ASP A 124 18.01 -7.80 -1.30
CA ASP A 124 19.03 -7.00 -1.99
C ASP A 124 18.42 -5.84 -2.80
N GLU A 125 19.13 -4.72 -2.90
CA GLU A 125 18.70 -3.55 -3.68
C GLU A 125 18.45 -3.90 -5.15
N ALA A 126 19.35 -4.67 -5.76
CA ALA A 126 19.21 -5.13 -7.14
C ALA A 126 17.94 -5.99 -7.32
N ASP A 127 17.61 -6.80 -6.33
CA ASP A 127 16.40 -7.63 -6.30
C ASP A 127 15.14 -6.79 -6.11
N ALA A 128 15.17 -5.79 -5.22
CA ALA A 128 14.08 -4.85 -5.02
C ALA A 128 13.79 -4.07 -6.32
N ARG A 129 14.83 -3.57 -6.98
CA ARG A 129 14.73 -2.86 -8.27
C ARG A 129 14.13 -3.74 -9.36
N ARG A 130 14.69 -4.94 -9.56
CA ARG A 130 14.19 -5.91 -10.54
C ARG A 130 12.72 -6.23 -10.31
N ARG A 131 12.34 -6.49 -9.05
CA ARG A 131 10.94 -6.83 -8.68
C ARG A 131 9.98 -5.66 -8.88
N LEU A 132 10.43 -4.42 -8.65
CA LEU A 132 9.62 -3.23 -8.88
C LEU A 132 9.35 -3.02 -10.38
N ASP A 133 10.37 -3.21 -11.21
CA ASP A 133 10.24 -3.11 -12.66
C ASP A 133 9.31 -4.21 -13.20
N GLU A 134 9.51 -5.45 -12.76
CA GLU A 134 8.63 -6.58 -13.11
C GLU A 134 7.18 -6.36 -12.68
N ALA A 135 6.95 -5.88 -11.45
CA ALA A 135 5.60 -5.62 -10.94
C ALA A 135 4.90 -4.51 -11.76
N THR A 136 5.63 -3.46 -12.10
CA THR A 136 5.12 -2.35 -12.91
C THR A 136 4.77 -2.82 -14.33
N ALA A 137 5.64 -3.62 -14.95
CA ALA A 137 5.38 -4.20 -16.28
C ALA A 137 4.15 -5.13 -16.28
N LEU A 138 4.03 -6.00 -15.28
CA LEU A 138 2.88 -6.90 -15.13
C LEU A 138 1.57 -6.14 -14.96
N LEU A 139 1.55 -5.12 -14.11
CA LEU A 139 0.35 -4.33 -13.85
C LEU A 139 -0.07 -3.51 -15.08
N ARG A 140 0.90 -2.88 -15.77
CA ARG A 140 0.63 -2.20 -17.05
C ARG A 140 0.04 -3.14 -18.08
N ARG A 141 0.62 -4.33 -18.26
CA ARG A 141 0.12 -5.34 -19.20
C ARG A 141 -1.31 -5.73 -18.87
N ARG A 142 -1.63 -5.98 -17.60
CA ARG A 142 -2.99 -6.35 -17.17
C ARG A 142 -4.01 -5.21 -17.37
N MET A 143 -3.62 -3.97 -17.15
CA MET A 143 -4.48 -2.82 -17.42
C MET A 143 -4.82 -2.72 -18.90
N ILE A 144 -3.83 -2.93 -19.79
CA ILE A 144 -4.03 -2.97 -21.24
C ILE A 144 -4.93 -4.16 -21.63
N ASP A 145 -4.61 -5.37 -21.18
CA ASP A 145 -5.39 -6.58 -21.49
C ASP A 145 -6.85 -6.40 -21.04
N ARG A 146 -7.10 -5.84 -19.86
CA ARG A 146 -8.46 -5.55 -19.38
C ARG A 146 -9.15 -4.47 -20.20
N HIS A 147 -8.46 -3.38 -20.53
CA HIS A 147 -9.03 -2.31 -21.35
C HIS A 147 -9.41 -2.83 -22.74
N LEU A 148 -8.60 -3.71 -23.34
CA LEU A 148 -8.91 -4.37 -24.60
C LEU A 148 -10.09 -5.35 -24.48
N LEU A 149 -10.24 -6.03 -23.35
CA LEU A 149 -11.38 -6.94 -23.09
C LEU A 149 -12.69 -6.21 -22.76
N GLN A 150 -12.62 -5.00 -22.18
CA GLN A 150 -13.80 -4.16 -21.88
C GLN A 150 -14.14 -3.19 -23.03
N GLY A 151 -13.21 -2.93 -23.95
CA GLY A 151 -13.36 -2.02 -25.10
C GLY A 151 -13.97 -2.64 -26.36
N GLY A 152 -14.42 -3.89 -26.30
CA GLY A 152 -15.06 -4.59 -27.42
C GLY A 152 -16.50 -4.16 -27.71
N ALA A 153 -16.75 -2.86 -27.93
CA ALA A 153 -17.85 -2.28 -28.71
C ALA A 153 -17.83 -0.74 -28.64
N ALA A 154 -16.80 -0.09 -29.15
CA ALA A 154 -16.91 1.30 -29.60
C ALA A 154 -16.15 1.42 -30.91
N GLY A 155 -16.85 1.93 -31.93
CA GLY A 155 -16.45 1.84 -33.33
C GLY A 155 -15.04 2.33 -33.61
N VAL A 156 -14.39 1.61 -34.52
CA VAL A 156 -13.25 2.10 -35.28
C VAL A 156 -13.63 3.44 -35.87
N SER A 157 -12.91 4.48 -35.45
CA SER A 157 -12.73 5.72 -36.19
C SER A 157 -11.25 6.01 -36.05
N ASP A 158 -10.52 5.76 -37.13
CA ASP A 158 -9.13 6.16 -37.29
C ASP A 158 -8.99 7.65 -36.98
N ASP A 159 -8.23 7.98 -35.94
CA ASP A 159 -7.44 9.20 -35.81
C ASP A 159 -6.46 9.00 -34.63
N GLU A 160 -5.18 8.76 -34.93
CA GLU A 160 -4.06 9.14 -34.04
C GLU A 160 -4.07 10.68 -33.94
N ASP A 161 -3.73 11.33 -32.84
CA ASP A 161 -2.70 11.04 -31.84
C ASP A 161 -3.09 11.56 -30.44
N ALA A 162 -2.96 10.72 -29.39
CA ALA A 162 -3.11 11.16 -28.00
C ALA A 162 -2.27 10.31 -27.03
N PHE A 163 -0.98 10.21 -27.30
CA PHE A 163 0.02 9.89 -26.29
C PHE A 163 0.39 11.17 -25.53
N ASP A 164 -0.31 11.48 -24.43
CA ASP A 164 0.24 12.11 -23.21
C ASP A 164 -0.87 12.29 -22.16
N VAL A 165 -1.18 11.23 -21.40
CA VAL A 165 -2.03 11.37 -20.20
C VAL A 165 -1.11 11.35 -18.98
N PRO A 166 -0.85 12.50 -18.32
CA PRO A 166 -0.17 12.49 -17.04
C PRO A 166 -1.00 11.67 -16.04
N LEU A 167 -0.37 10.69 -15.38
CA LEU A 167 -0.93 10.02 -14.21
C LEU A 167 -1.20 11.07 -13.12
N GLN A 168 -2.36 11.70 -13.15
CA GLN A 168 -2.85 12.48 -12.02
C GLN A 168 -3.12 11.51 -10.86
N ALA A 169 -2.45 11.77 -9.74
CA ALA A 169 -2.77 11.14 -8.47
C ALA A 169 -4.26 11.37 -8.15
N PRO A 170 -4.97 10.38 -7.58
CA PRO A 170 -6.37 10.57 -7.22
C PRO A 170 -6.51 11.70 -6.21
N SER A 171 -7.19 12.77 -6.63
CA SER A 171 -7.58 13.91 -5.81
C SER A 171 -8.50 13.44 -4.68
N PHE A 172 -7.93 13.21 -3.49
CA PHE A 172 -8.72 12.91 -2.30
C PHE A 172 -9.42 14.20 -1.86
N VAL A 173 -10.65 14.40 -2.34
CA VAL A 173 -11.53 15.49 -1.93
C VAL A 173 -11.73 15.41 -0.42
N ARG A 174 -11.25 16.45 0.25
CA ARG A 174 -11.50 16.79 1.65
C ARG A 174 -13.03 16.89 1.84
N ARG A 175 -13.67 15.86 2.39
CA ARG A 175 -15.01 15.99 2.95
C ARG A 175 -14.84 16.66 4.32
N THR A 176 -15.02 17.97 4.33
CA THR A 176 -15.15 18.77 5.56
C THR A 176 -16.27 18.18 6.41
N ALA A 177 -15.92 17.72 7.60
CA ALA A 177 -16.88 17.40 8.64
C ALA A 177 -17.52 18.71 9.09
N ASP A 178 -18.78 18.91 8.73
CA ASP A 178 -19.66 19.86 9.39
C ASP A 178 -20.82 19.07 9.96
N ARG A 179 -20.77 18.79 11.27
CA ARG A 179 -21.96 18.56 12.10
C ARG A 179 -21.64 18.56 13.60
N ALA A 180 -21.87 19.69 14.25
CA ALA A 180 -22.37 19.81 15.62
C ALA A 180 -23.10 21.16 15.73
N PRO A 181 -24.00 21.40 16.71
CA PRO A 181 -24.51 20.53 17.76
C PRO A 181 -26.06 20.50 17.81
N ALA A 182 -26.63 19.58 18.58
CA ALA A 182 -27.96 19.77 19.16
C ALA A 182 -28.05 18.99 20.48
N PHE A 183 -27.69 19.67 21.56
CA PHE A 183 -28.17 19.36 22.90
C PHE A 183 -29.56 20.00 23.02
N GLN A 184 -30.58 19.21 23.29
CA GLN A 184 -31.85 19.73 23.78
C GLN A 184 -32.47 18.73 24.75
N GLN A 185 -32.48 19.18 26.01
CA GLN A 185 -33.37 18.92 27.15
C GLN A 185 -33.92 17.50 27.36
#